data_AF-A0A7S0BXB5-F1
#
_entry.id   AF-A0A7S0BXB5-F1
#
_cell.length_a   1.000
_cell.length_b   1.000
_cell.length_c   1.000
_cell.angle_alpha   90.00
_cell.angle_beta   90.00
_cell.angle_gamma   90.00
#
_symmetry.space_group_name_H-M   'P 1'
#
loop_
_entity.id
_entity.type
_entity.pdbx_description
1 polymer ?
#
loop_
_entity_poly.entity_id
_entity_poly.type
_entity_poly.pdbx_seq_one_letter_code
_entity_poly.pdbx_strand_id
1 'polypeptide(L)'
;GFNDDEWGLKPDQLFCFDLELPIGYIPVPVDGEVQSFRKVPLPELVEMLAVEVTQEDDSDNLWKPNTGVVLIDFLVRHGAIDANEAGYLELLHGLRSRT
;
A
#
# COMPACT_ATOMS: atom_id res chain seq x y z
N GLY A 1 -6.77 5.55 -18.33
CA GLY A 1 -8.09 6.05 -18.75
C GLY A 1 -9.10 5.56 -17.76
N PHE A 2 -9.88 6.47 -17.17
CA PHE A 2 -11.07 6.12 -16.40
C PHE A 2 -12.20 5.95 -17.42
N ASN A 3 -12.96 4.85 -17.34
CA ASN A 3 -14.17 4.66 -18.12
C ASN A 3 -15.34 5.36 -17.40
N ASP A 4 -16.38 5.70 -18.17
CA ASP A 4 -17.57 6.46 -17.75
C ASP A 4 -18.54 5.67 -16.82
N ASP A 5 -18.14 4.50 -16.31
CA ASP A 5 -18.89 3.61 -15.43
C ASP A 5 -18.30 3.49 -14.01
N GLU A 6 -17.45 4.45 -13.62
CA GLU A 6 -16.85 4.66 -12.29
C GLU A 6 -15.96 3.52 -11.72
N TRP A 7 -16.11 2.26 -12.14
CA TRP A 7 -15.27 1.13 -11.71
C TRP A 7 -14.96 0.16 -12.86
N GLY A 8 -14.12 0.60 -13.79
CA GLY A 8 -13.48 -0.31 -14.74
C GLY A 8 -12.41 -1.16 -14.03
N LEU A 9 -12.45 -2.49 -14.17
CA LEU A 9 -11.37 -3.38 -13.74
C LEU A 9 -10.06 -2.92 -14.39
N LYS A 10 -9.09 -2.52 -13.57
CA LYS A 10 -7.75 -2.12 -14.02
C LYS A 10 -6.76 -3.25 -13.74
N PRO A 11 -6.35 -4.02 -14.76
CA PRO A 11 -5.29 -5.01 -14.60
C PRO A 11 -3.92 -4.31 -14.52
N ASP A 12 -3.71 -3.56 -13.44
CA ASP A 12 -2.49 -2.79 -13.21
C ASP A 12 -1.34 -3.70 -12.78
N GLN A 13 -0.14 -3.41 -13.29
CA GLN A 13 1.09 -4.03 -12.81
C GLN A 13 1.92 -2.97 -12.09
N LEU A 14 2.15 -3.18 -10.79
CA LEU A 14 2.92 -2.27 -9.94
C LEU A 14 4.35 -2.79 -9.81
N PHE A 15 5.33 -1.96 -10.19
CA PHE A 15 6.74 -2.25 -9.98
C PHE A 15 7.19 -1.65 -8.64
N CYS A 16 7.56 -2.50 -7.70
CA CYS A 16 7.97 -2.09 -6.35
C CYS A 16 9.49 -1.89 -6.28
N PHE A 17 9.90 -0.82 -5.61
CA PHE A 17 11.31 -0.46 -5.38
C PHE A 17 11.52 -0.18 -3.90
N ASP A 18 12.66 -0.62 -3.38
CA ASP A 18 13.10 -0.31 -2.04
C ASP A 18 14.30 0.63 -2.11
N LEU A 19 14.34 1.63 -1.23
CA LEU A 19 15.42 2.59 -1.13
C LEU A 19 15.78 2.81 0.33
N GLU A 20 17.01 2.47 0.70
CA GLU A 20 17.57 2.82 2.00
C GLU A 20 17.92 4.31 2.02
N LEU A 21 17.46 5.00 3.06
CA LEU A 21 17.64 6.43 3.23
C LEU A 21 18.61 6.73 4.39
N PRO A 22 19.41 7.81 4.31
CA PRO A 22 20.19 8.29 5.44
C PRO A 22 19.30 8.56 6.66
N ILE A 23 19.80 8.29 7.88
CA ILE A 23 19.04 8.37 9.14
C ILE A 23 18.33 9.73 9.33
N GLY A 24 18.96 10.82 8.90
CA GLY A 24 18.46 12.19 9.01
C GLY A 24 17.78 12.74 7.76
N TYR A 25 17.47 11.91 6.76
CA TYR A 25 16.80 12.36 5.55
C TYR A 25 15.35 12.79 5.85
N ILE A 26 14.99 13.98 5.36
CA ILE A 26 13.63 14.54 5.49
C ILE A 26 13.13 14.84 4.07
N PRO A 27 12.14 14.10 3.55
CA PRO A 27 11.57 14.36 2.24
C PRO A 27 10.78 15.68 2.24
N VAL A 28 10.85 16.42 1.13
CA VAL A 28 10.14 17.69 0.93
C VAL A 28 9.33 17.60 -0.37
N PRO A 29 8.03 17.93 -0.37
CA PRO A 29 7.27 18.02 -1.61
C PRO A 29 7.79 19.17 -2.48
N VAL A 30 7.96 18.94 -3.79
CA VAL A 30 8.61 19.92 -4.69
C VAL A 30 7.77 20.36 -5.88
N ASP A 31 6.73 19.61 -6.24
CA ASP A 31 5.93 19.81 -7.46
C ASP A 31 4.43 20.06 -7.19
N GLY A 32 4.01 19.94 -5.94
CA GLY A 32 2.62 20.13 -5.52
C GLY A 32 1.73 18.88 -5.61
N GLU A 33 2.27 17.72 -6.00
CA GLU A 33 1.49 16.47 -6.04
C GLU A 33 1.26 15.87 -4.65
N VAL A 34 2.21 16.08 -3.74
CA VAL A 34 2.19 15.56 -2.37
C VAL A 34 1.99 16.71 -1.39
N GLN A 35 1.02 16.57 -0.48
CA GLN A 35 0.80 17.58 0.57
C GLN A 35 1.88 17.53 1.66
N SER A 36 2.20 16.33 2.16
CA SER A 36 3.20 16.13 3.20
C SER A 36 3.70 14.68 3.23
N PHE A 37 4.79 14.46 3.95
CA PHE A 37 5.34 13.13 4.24
C PHE A 37 5.29 12.86 5.74
N ARG A 38 5.01 11.61 6.11
CA ARG A 38 5.05 11.13 7.49
C ARG A 38 5.98 9.92 7.59
N LYS A 39 6.93 9.97 8.52
CA LYS A 39 7.73 8.80 8.89
C LYS A 39 6.93 7.95 9.88
N VAL A 40 6.69 6.69 9.53
CA VAL A 40 5.86 5.76 10.32
C VAL A 40 6.72 4.56 10.75
N PRO A 41 6.75 4.19 12.04
CA PRO A 41 7.36 2.95 12.50
C PRO A 41 6.62 1.73 11.94
N LEU A 42 7.36 0.64 11.70
CA LEU A 42 6.80 -0.57 11.08
C LEU A 42 5.58 -1.16 11.83
N PRO A 43 5.54 -1.25 13.18
CA PRO A 43 4.36 -1.78 13.88
C PRO A 43 3.11 -0.91 13.67
N GLU A 44 3.28 0.42 13.70
CA GLU A 44 2.18 1.36 13.46
C GLU A 44 1.66 1.24 12.02
N LEU A 45 2.54 1.03 11.04
CA LEU A 45 2.14 0.81 9.66
C LEU A 45 1.25 -0.43 9.50
N VAL A 46 1.55 -1.52 10.21
CA VAL A 46 0.72 -2.74 10.20
C VAL A 46 -0.65 -2.46 10.79
N GLU A 47 -0.72 -1.75 11.92
CA GLU A 47 -1.98 -1.35 12.53
C GLU A 47 -2.82 -0.45 11.61
N MET A 48 -2.18 0.52 10.95
CA MET A 48 -2.84 1.41 9.98
C MET A 48 -3.38 0.67 8.74
N LEU A 49 -2.74 -0.42 8.33
CA LEU A 49 -3.18 -1.26 7.21
C LEU A 49 -4.31 -2.21 7.59
N ALA A 50 -4.43 -2.56 8.87
CA ALA A 50 -5.48 -3.46 9.37
C ALA A 50 -6.82 -2.76 9.60
N VAL A 51 -6.88 -1.43 9.50
CA VAL A 51 -8.12 -0.66 9.60
C VAL A 51 -9.02 -1.01 8.41
N GLU A 52 -10.29 -1.32 8.70
CA GLU A 52 -11.28 -1.64 7.67
C GLU A 52 -11.52 -0.43 6.76
N VAL A 53 -11.53 -0.69 5.44
CA VAL A 53 -11.88 0.30 4.42
C VAL A 53 -13.39 0.52 4.47
N THR A 54 -13.82 1.75 4.71
CA THR A 54 -15.24 2.12 4.68
C THR A 54 -15.65 2.40 3.23
N GLN A 55 -16.87 2.02 2.86
CA GLN A 55 -17.41 2.24 1.50
C GLN A 55 -18.28 3.49 1.39
N GLU A 56 -18.36 4.29 2.45
CA GLU A 56 -19.27 5.44 2.50
C GLU A 56 -18.70 6.64 1.72
N ASP A 57 -17.38 6.88 1.80
CA ASP A 57 -16.66 7.78 0.90
C ASP A 57 -15.15 7.46 0.83
N ASP A 58 -14.48 7.89 -0.24
CA ASP A 58 -13.02 7.74 -0.39
C ASP A 58 -12.22 8.70 0.51
N SER A 59 -12.86 9.70 1.13
CA SER A 59 -12.16 10.69 1.96
C SER A 59 -11.76 10.15 3.32
N ASP A 60 -12.48 9.18 3.86
CA ASP A 60 -12.18 8.54 5.13
C ASP A 60 -11.15 7.39 4.99
N ASN A 61 -10.82 7.00 3.75
CA ASN A 61 -9.84 5.95 3.50
C ASN A 61 -8.40 6.49 3.64
N LEU A 62 -7.63 5.85 4.53
CA LEU A 62 -6.22 6.20 4.76
C LEU A 62 -5.32 5.96 3.54
N TRP A 63 -5.73 5.06 2.64
CA TRP A 63 -4.91 4.56 1.55
C TRP A 63 -5.66 4.64 0.22
N LYS A 64 -4.94 5.06 -0.84
CA LYS A 64 -5.40 4.79 -2.20
C LYS A 64 -5.40 3.26 -2.43
N PRO A 65 -6.32 2.71 -3.26
CA PRO A 65 -6.47 1.26 -3.43
C PRO A 65 -5.15 0.53 -3.71
N ASN A 66 -4.31 1.06 -4.61
CA ASN A 66 -3.05 0.43 -5.01
C ASN A 66 -1.94 0.57 -3.95
N THR A 67 -2.04 1.53 -3.03
CA THR A 67 -0.99 1.78 -2.02
C THR A 67 -0.92 0.64 -1.00
N GLY A 68 -2.08 0.13 -0.54
CA GLY A 68 -2.14 -0.99 0.40
C GLY A 68 -1.45 -2.23 -0.15
N VAL A 69 -1.64 -2.53 -1.43
CA VAL A 69 -1.00 -3.65 -2.14
C VAL A 69 0.53 -3.54 -2.12
N VAL A 70 1.07 -2.35 -2.40
CA VAL A 70 2.53 -2.10 -2.38
C VAL A 70 3.11 -2.26 -0.98
N LEU A 71 2.40 -1.78 0.04
CA LEU A 71 2.85 -1.89 1.43
C LEU A 71 2.82 -3.34 1.92
N ILE A 72 1.76 -4.09 1.61
CA ILE A 72 1.67 -5.51 1.94
C ILE A 72 2.79 -6.31 1.26
N ASP A 73 3.07 -6.05 -0.02
CA ASP A 73 4.20 -6.64 -0.74
C ASP A 73 5.55 -6.37 -0.04
N PHE A 74 5.77 -5.12 0.40
CA PHE A 74 6.94 -4.75 1.18
C PHE A 74 7.03 -5.55 2.49
N LEU A 75 5.95 -5.62 3.27
CA LEU A 75 5.92 -6.34 4.55
C LEU A 75 6.21 -7.84 4.39
N VAL A 76 5.68 -8.47 3.34
CA VAL A 76 5.95 -9.88 3.02
C VAL A 76 7.42 -10.09 2.62
N ARG A 77 7.99 -9.24 1.75
CA ARG A 77 9.39 -9.37 1.30
C ARG A 77 10.40 -9.16 2.43
N HIS A 78 10.06 -8.34 3.43
CA HIS A 78 10.90 -8.06 4.59
C HIS A 78 10.60 -8.95 5.81
N GLY A 79 9.66 -9.89 5.70
CA GLY A 79 9.32 -10.84 6.78
C GLY A 79 8.58 -10.23 7.96
N ALA A 80 7.97 -9.05 7.78
CA ALA A 80 7.11 -8.43 8.78
C ALA A 80 5.70 -9.03 8.78
N ILE A 81 5.28 -9.58 7.65
CA ILE A 81 4.18 -10.55 7.53
C ILE A 81 4.83 -11.85 7.07
N ASP A 82 4.67 -12.93 7.84
CA ASP A 82 5.33 -14.20 7.56
C ASP A 82 4.34 -15.38 7.43
N ALA A 83 4.87 -16.56 7.10
CA ALA A 83 4.08 -17.75 6.82
C ALA A 83 3.29 -18.31 8.02
N ASN A 84 3.51 -17.81 9.23
CA ASN A 84 2.75 -18.17 10.43
C ASN A 84 1.46 -17.35 10.55
N GLU A 85 1.33 -16.25 9.81
CA GLU A 85 0.14 -15.41 9.83
C GLU A 85 -1.04 -16.09 9.10
N ALA A 86 -2.23 -15.96 9.68
CA ALA A 86 -3.44 -16.48 9.06
C ALA A 86 -3.70 -15.77 7.72
N GLY A 87 -4.03 -16.54 6.67
CA GLY A 87 -4.29 -15.96 5.36
C GLY A 87 -3.04 -15.62 4.52
N TYR A 88 -1.83 -15.98 4.98
CA TYR A 88 -0.59 -15.65 4.29
C TYR A 88 -0.56 -16.11 2.82
N LEU A 89 -1.01 -17.34 2.55
CA LEU A 89 -1.00 -17.91 1.20
C LEU A 89 -2.03 -17.24 0.30
N GLU A 90 -3.20 -16.91 0.84
CA GLU A 90 -4.27 -16.18 0.14
C GLU A 90 -3.81 -14.77 -0.23
N LEU A 91 -3.13 -14.09 0.69
CA LEU A 91 -2.54 -12.77 0.48
C LEU A 91 -1.43 -12.82 -0.59
N LEU A 92 -0.51 -13.77 -0.48
CA LEU A 92 0.55 -13.95 -1.48
C LEU A 92 -0.01 -14.28 -2.87
N HIS A 93 -1.06 -15.10 -2.93
CA HIS A 93 -1.77 -15.38 -4.18
C HIS A 93 -2.41 -14.11 -4.76
N GLY A 94 -3.11 -13.32 -3.93
CA GLY A 94 -3.72 -12.05 -4.34
C GLY A 94 -2.71 -11.05 -4.92
N LEU A 95 -1.51 -10.96 -4.35
CA LEU A 95 -0.44 -10.07 -4.83
C LEU A 95 0.17 -10.45 -6.19
N ARG A 96 -0.01 -11.69 -6.64
CA ARG A 96 0.70 -12.25 -7.80
C ARG A 96 -0.23 -12.80 -8.88
N SER A 97 -1.52 -12.91 -8.58
CA SER A 97 -2.53 -13.40 -9.50
C SER A 97 -2.75 -12.40 -10.65
N ARG A 98 -2.93 -12.94 -11.86
CA ARG A 98 -3.35 -12.19 -13.06
C ARG A 98 -4.80 -12.52 -13.45
N THR A 99 -5.51 -13.22 -12.55
CA THR A 99 -6.81 -13.86 -12.84
C THR A 99 -7.93 -12.84 -12.84
#